data_AF-A0AAE1G1A5-F1
#
_entry.id   AF-A0AAE1G1A5-F1
#
_cell.length_a   1.000
_cell.length_b   1.000
_cell.length_c   1.000
_cell.angle_alpha   90.00
_cell.angle_beta   90.00
_cell.angle_gamma   90.00
#
_symmetry.space_group_name_H-M   'P 1'
#
loop_
_entity.id
_entity.type
_entity.pdbx_description
1 polymer ?
#
loop_
_entity_poly.entity_id
_entity_poly.type
_entity_poly.pdbx_seq_one_letter_code
_entity_poly.pdbx_strand_id
1 'polypeptide(L)'
;MYVYLVVVGGEGRRAGGRVVTERCRKGLWGEGFLTECGEGYTFSTTENLTRVWDNACSNIFAISRRVLGVSKKKNKDWFDDQTTDIHKLIEEKNKAFRAALENPSHVSPLETLASDRHHWRASCHKGTETYATQLRNKADAKREQRHQLPAQEGGSPCDMCNRICRSRIELHAHRRTHQK
;
A
#
# COMPACT_ATOMS: atom_id res chain seq x y z
N MET A 1 4.54 6.62 3.04
CA MET A 1 5.85 6.38 2.40
C MET A 1 5.95 4.88 2.18
N TYR A 2 5.77 4.41 0.94
CA TYR A 2 5.81 2.99 0.62
C TYR A 2 7.24 2.62 0.26
N VAL A 3 7.85 1.69 1.00
CA VAL A 3 9.15 1.13 0.67
C VAL A 3 8.91 -0.13 -0.14
N TYR A 4 9.20 -0.08 -1.44
CA TYR A 4 9.23 -1.27 -2.28
C TYR A 4 10.63 -1.86 -2.26
N LEU A 5 10.76 -3.09 -1.75
CA LEU A 5 11.96 -3.90 -1.90
C LEU A 5 11.83 -4.71 -3.19
N VAL A 6 12.62 -4.34 -4.19
CA VAL A 6 12.75 -5.09 -5.46
C VAL A 6 13.69 -6.26 -5.22
N VAL A 7 13.16 -7.48 -5.26
CA VAL A 7 13.96 -8.72 -5.26
C VAL A 7 14.32 -9.05 -6.70
N VAL A 8 15.59 -8.92 -7.06
CA VAL A 8 16.11 -9.39 -8.36
C VAL A 8 16.37 -10.90 -8.21
N GLY A 9 15.48 -11.72 -8.77
CA GLY A 9 15.66 -13.17 -8.84
C GLY A 9 16.66 -13.54 -9.93
N GLY A 10 17.78 -14.16 -9.55
CA GLY A 10 18.74 -14.72 -10.49
C GLY A 10 18.30 -16.12 -10.94
N GLU A 11 18.05 -16.27 -12.24
CA GLU A 11 17.78 -17.55 -12.91
C GLU A 11 18.97 -18.50 -12.81
N GLY A 12 18.72 -19.73 -12.35
CA GLY A 12 19.69 -20.82 -12.43
C GLY A 12 19.82 -21.33 -13.85
N ARG A 13 21.03 -21.21 -14.44
CA ARG A 13 21.46 -22.04 -15.56
C ARG A 13 22.78 -22.72 -15.21
N ARG A 14 22.80 -24.05 -15.33
CA ARG A 14 23.99 -24.89 -15.23
C ARG A 14 24.93 -24.58 -16.40
N ALA A 15 26.17 -24.19 -16.09
CA ALA A 15 27.34 -24.44 -16.93
C ALA A 15 28.59 -24.26 -16.06
N GLY A 16 29.50 -25.24 -16.09
CA GLY A 16 30.76 -25.19 -15.35
C GLY A 16 31.70 -24.11 -15.88
N GLY A 17 32.60 -23.66 -15.01
CA GLY A 17 33.81 -22.92 -15.42
C GLY A 17 33.99 -21.55 -14.77
N ARG A 18 35.00 -21.48 -13.88
CA ARG A 18 35.86 -20.33 -13.54
C ARG A 18 35.18 -19.08 -12.94
N VAL A 19 35.32 -18.95 -11.62
CA VAL A 19 35.10 -17.72 -10.86
C VAL A 19 36.06 -16.65 -11.36
N VAL A 20 35.53 -15.56 -11.92
CA VAL A 20 36.24 -14.29 -12.12
C VAL A 20 35.62 -13.31 -11.15
N THR A 21 36.32 -13.01 -10.06
CA THR A 21 35.99 -11.89 -9.18
C THR A 21 36.43 -10.61 -9.87
N GLU A 22 35.50 -9.79 -10.35
CA GLU A 22 35.85 -8.45 -10.85
C GLU A 22 34.98 -7.36 -10.20
N ARG A 23 35.63 -6.68 -9.25
CA ARG A 23 35.64 -5.24 -9.02
C ARG A 23 34.28 -4.55 -8.81
N CYS A 24 33.93 -4.45 -7.53
CA CYS A 24 32.96 -3.51 -6.99
C CYS A 24 33.31 -2.06 -7.41
N ARG A 25 32.46 -1.41 -8.23
CA ARG A 25 32.52 0.04 -8.45
C ARG A 25 31.90 0.73 -7.25
N LYS A 26 32.72 1.50 -6.53
CA LYS A 26 32.34 2.41 -5.45
C LYS A 26 31.16 3.29 -5.88
N GLY A 27 30.10 3.25 -5.08
CA GLY A 27 28.93 4.11 -5.21
C GLY A 27 28.27 4.35 -3.85
N LEU A 28 28.85 5.27 -3.08
CA LEU A 28 28.13 6.24 -2.23
C LEU A 28 26.99 5.71 -1.34
N TRP A 29 27.26 4.73 -0.49
CA TRP A 29 26.51 4.56 0.77
C TRP A 29 27.49 4.19 1.87
N GLY A 30 27.43 4.93 2.98
CA GLY A 30 28.46 4.98 4.03
C GLY A 30 28.87 3.60 4.55
N GLU A 31 30.19 3.40 4.58
CA GLU A 31 30.86 2.36 5.33
C GLU A 31 30.54 2.55 6.82
N GLY A 32 29.76 1.63 7.40
CA GLY A 32 29.46 1.70 8.83
C GLY A 32 28.29 0.87 9.37
N PHE A 33 27.61 0.03 8.57
CA PHE A 33 26.46 -0.74 9.09
C PHE A 33 26.59 -2.27 9.07
N LEU A 34 27.66 -2.84 8.51
CA LEU A 34 27.81 -4.30 8.42
C LEU A 34 29.27 -4.77 8.58
N THR A 35 30.00 -4.30 9.58
CA THR A 35 31.41 -4.72 9.76
C THR A 35 31.80 -5.09 11.18
N GLU A 36 30.85 -5.51 12.02
CA GLU A 36 31.17 -6.18 13.30
C GLU A 36 30.16 -7.29 13.60
N CYS A 37 30.16 -8.34 12.79
CA CYS A 37 29.79 -9.69 13.21
C CYS A 37 30.78 -10.64 12.52
N GLY A 38 31.86 -10.94 13.22
CA GLY A 38 32.96 -11.76 12.72
C GLY A 38 32.56 -13.21 12.43
N GLU A 39 33.28 -13.74 11.45
CA GLU A 39 33.87 -15.08 11.39
C GLU A 39 32.93 -16.29 11.48
N GLY A 40 32.83 -17.01 10.36
CA GLY A 40 32.21 -18.33 10.27
C GLY A 40 31.02 -18.37 9.33
N TYR A 41 31.21 -18.08 8.04
CA TYR A 41 30.19 -18.39 7.03
C TYR A 41 30.23 -19.90 6.72
N THR A 42 29.82 -20.71 7.70
CA THR A 42 29.41 -22.09 7.44
C THR A 42 28.19 -22.04 6.55
N PHE A 43 28.20 -22.82 5.47
CA PHE A 43 27.06 -23.04 4.57
C PHE A 43 25.75 -23.10 5.36
N SER A 44 24.98 -21.99 5.32
CA SER A 44 23.78 -21.85 6.14
C SER A 44 22.73 -22.82 5.62
N THR A 45 22.34 -23.76 6.48
CA THR A 45 21.13 -24.54 6.27
C THR A 45 19.94 -23.57 6.13
N THR A 46 18.97 -23.92 5.30
CA THR A 46 17.74 -23.13 5.10
C THR A 46 17.05 -22.80 6.41
N GLU A 47 17.12 -23.71 7.38
CA GLU A 47 16.59 -23.56 8.74
C GLU A 47 17.23 -22.40 9.51
N ASN A 48 18.55 -22.17 9.35
CA ASN A 48 19.25 -21.05 9.97
C ASN A 48 18.85 -19.70 9.34
N LEU A 49 18.61 -19.65 8.02
CA LEU A 49 18.18 -18.43 7.35
C LEU A 49 16.75 -18.04 7.73
N THR A 50 15.82 -19.01 7.78
CA THR A 50 14.44 -18.77 8.21
C THR A 50 14.41 -18.22 9.63
N ARG A 51 15.19 -18.81 10.55
CA ARG A 51 15.26 -18.35 11.94
C ARG A 51 15.80 -16.93 12.08
N VAL A 52 16.85 -16.60 11.33
CA VAL A 52 17.43 -15.24 11.32
C VAL A 52 16.40 -14.24 10.77
N TRP A 53 15.70 -14.60 9.70
CA TRP A 53 14.65 -13.78 9.11
C TRP A 53 13.47 -13.56 10.06
N ASP A 54 13.00 -14.61 10.72
CA ASP A 54 11.90 -14.54 11.69
C ASP A 54 12.25 -13.66 12.89
N ASN A 55 13.49 -13.77 13.38
CA ASN A 55 14.00 -12.89 14.43
C ASN A 55 14.07 -11.43 13.99
N ALA A 56 14.60 -11.17 12.78
CA ALA A 56 14.67 -9.82 12.24
C ALA A 56 13.26 -9.21 12.08
N CYS A 57 12.33 -9.95 11.49
CA CYS A 57 10.94 -9.51 11.32
C CYS A 57 10.27 -9.22 12.67
N SER A 58 10.43 -10.12 13.64
CA SER A 58 9.86 -9.97 14.98
C SER A 58 10.42 -8.76 15.71
N ASN A 59 11.74 -8.52 15.61
CA ASN A 59 12.39 -7.37 16.24
C ASN A 59 11.93 -6.05 15.61
N ILE A 60 11.90 -5.97 14.28
CA ILE A 60 11.39 -4.78 13.56
C ILE A 60 9.95 -4.51 13.98
N PHE A 61 9.11 -5.54 14.04
CA PHE A 61 7.71 -5.40 14.43
C PHE A 61 7.57 -4.95 15.90
N ALA A 62 8.35 -5.53 16.81
CA ALA A 62 8.34 -5.16 18.23
C ALA A 62 8.77 -3.71 18.46
N ILE A 63 9.85 -3.26 17.80
CA ILE A 63 10.33 -1.87 17.86
C ILE A 63 9.28 -0.94 17.27
N SER A 64 8.76 -1.26 16.08
CA SER A 64 7.72 -0.47 15.43
C SER A 64 6.50 -0.31 16.31
N ARG A 65 6.04 -1.40 16.94
CA ARG A 65 4.90 -1.38 17.86
C ARG A 65 5.17 -0.56 19.12
N ARG A 66 6.40 -0.59 19.64
CA ARG A 66 6.81 0.21 20.79
C ARG A 66 6.87 1.72 20.47
N VAL A 67 7.41 2.08 19.30
CA VAL A 67 7.62 3.49 18.92
C VAL A 67 6.33 4.12 18.38
N LEU A 68 5.62 3.41 17.50
CA LEU A 68 4.43 3.93 16.81
C LEU A 68 3.11 3.57 17.51
N GLY A 69 3.13 2.58 18.42
CA GLY A 69 1.92 2.04 19.04
C GLY A 69 1.12 1.13 18.10
N VAL A 70 -0.03 0.65 18.58
CA VAL A 70 -1.00 -0.09 17.76
C VAL A 70 -2.18 0.84 17.46
N SER A 71 -2.30 1.27 16.21
CA SER A 71 -3.43 2.06 15.74
C SER A 71 -4.44 1.14 15.04
N LYS A 72 -5.70 1.16 15.47
CA LYS A 72 -6.79 0.56 14.68
C LYS A 72 -7.01 1.43 13.44
N LYS A 73 -7.06 0.79 12.26
CA LYS A 73 -7.35 1.46 11.00
C LYS A 73 -8.72 2.13 11.08
N LYS A 74 -8.77 3.45 10.98
CA LYS A 74 -10.02 4.24 11.12
C LYS A 74 -10.98 4.00 9.96
N ASN A 75 -10.44 3.72 8.77
CA ASN A 75 -11.21 3.51 7.55
C ASN A 75 -10.95 2.10 7.05
N LYS A 76 -11.99 1.26 7.10
CA LYS A 76 -12.01 -0.04 6.43
C LYS A 76 -11.92 0.18 4.92
N ASP A 77 -11.06 -0.54 4.23
CA ASP A 77 -10.95 -0.50 2.78
C ASP A 77 -11.46 -1.80 2.13
N TRP A 78 -11.47 -1.82 0.80
CA TRP A 78 -11.98 -2.96 0.04
C TRP A 78 -11.22 -4.26 0.33
N PHE A 79 -9.92 -4.20 0.65
CA PHE A 79 -9.14 -5.39 0.98
C PHE A 79 -9.55 -5.97 2.34
N ASP A 80 -9.90 -5.10 3.29
CA ASP A 80 -10.44 -5.53 4.59
C ASP A 80 -11.82 -6.21 4.44
N ASP A 81 -12.60 -5.84 3.44
CA ASP A 81 -13.90 -6.46 3.12
C ASP A 81 -13.78 -7.78 2.36
N GLN A 82 -12.64 -8.03 1.72
CA GLN A 82 -12.36 -9.25 0.93
C GLN A 82 -11.31 -10.14 1.58
N THR A 83 -10.94 -9.87 2.84
CA THR A 83 -9.84 -10.55 3.53
C THR A 83 -10.02 -12.06 3.55
N THR A 84 -11.22 -12.56 3.84
CA THR A 84 -11.51 -14.01 3.86
C THR A 84 -11.26 -14.69 2.52
N ASP A 85 -11.71 -14.05 1.45
CA ASP A 85 -11.64 -14.60 0.10
C ASP A 85 -10.21 -14.58 -0.41
N ILE A 86 -9.46 -13.52 -0.10
CA ILE A 86 -8.03 -13.41 -0.39
C ILE A 86 -7.26 -14.54 0.32
N HIS A 87 -7.53 -14.77 1.61
CA HIS A 87 -6.87 -15.85 2.36
C HIS A 87 -7.18 -17.23 1.77
N LYS A 88 -8.44 -17.48 1.42
CA LYS A 88 -8.86 -18.72 0.78
C LYS A 88 -8.12 -18.95 -0.55
N LEU A 89 -8.02 -17.94 -1.41
CA LEU A 89 -7.30 -18.04 -2.68
C LEU A 89 -5.79 -18.30 -2.48
N ILE A 90 -5.18 -17.69 -1.47
CA ILE A 90 -3.77 -17.93 -1.13
C ILE A 90 -3.57 -19.37 -0.66
N GLU A 91 -4.46 -19.88 0.17
CA GLU A 91 -4.41 -21.26 0.67
C GLU A 91 -4.58 -22.28 -0.46
N GLU A 92 -5.55 -22.08 -1.35
CA GLU A 92 -5.78 -22.93 -2.53
C GLU A 92 -4.56 -22.94 -3.45
N LYS A 93 -3.99 -21.77 -3.74
CA LYS A 93 -2.76 -21.65 -4.53
C LYS A 93 -1.60 -22.39 -3.88
N ASN A 94 -1.39 -22.20 -2.57
CA ASN A 94 -0.29 -22.84 -1.84
C ASN A 94 -0.49 -24.36 -1.75
N LYS A 95 -1.74 -24.85 -1.68
CA LYS A 95 -2.07 -26.27 -1.75
C LYS A 95 -1.75 -26.86 -3.12
N ALA A 96 -2.19 -26.21 -4.20
CA ALA A 96 -1.89 -26.63 -5.57
C ALA A 96 -0.38 -26.65 -5.84
N PHE A 97 0.34 -25.64 -5.35
CA PHE A 97 1.80 -25.57 -5.47
C PHE A 97 2.50 -26.73 -4.75
N ARG A 98 2.09 -27.06 -3.51
CA ARG A 98 2.64 -28.21 -2.78
C ARG A 98 2.38 -29.53 -3.50
N ALA A 99 1.18 -29.74 -4.03
CA ALA A 99 0.85 -30.93 -4.80
C ALA A 99 1.72 -31.07 -6.06
N ALA A 100 2.03 -29.97 -6.74
CA ALA A 100 2.91 -29.97 -7.91
C ALA A 100 4.39 -30.23 -7.55
N LEU A 101 4.84 -29.83 -6.36
CA LEU A 101 6.17 -30.17 -5.86
C LEU A 101 6.30 -31.66 -5.53
N GLU A 102 5.26 -32.27 -4.97
CA GLU A 102 5.23 -33.70 -4.67
C GLU A 102 5.12 -34.54 -5.95
N ASN A 103 4.30 -34.11 -6.91
CA ASN A 103 4.12 -34.78 -8.19
C ASN A 103 4.10 -33.75 -9.34
N PRO A 104 5.19 -33.63 -10.12
CA PRO A 104 5.30 -32.65 -11.21
C PRO A 104 4.29 -32.80 -12.35
N SER A 105 3.50 -33.88 -12.39
CA SER A 105 2.39 -34.05 -13.34
C SER A 105 1.13 -33.25 -12.97
N HIS A 106 1.03 -32.74 -11.74
CA HIS A 106 -0.10 -31.96 -11.24
C HIS A 106 0.03 -30.44 -11.53
N VAL A 107 0.48 -30.06 -12.73
CA VAL A 107 0.58 -28.65 -13.15
C VAL A 107 -0.80 -28.05 -13.51
N SER A 108 -1.76 -28.90 -13.89
CA SER A 108 -3.09 -28.46 -14.37
C SER A 108 -3.90 -27.62 -13.37
N PRO A 109 -3.89 -27.85 -12.04
CA PRO A 109 -4.60 -27.00 -11.10
C PRO A 109 -3.95 -25.61 -10.96
N LEU A 110 -2.62 -25.52 -11.06
CA LEU A 110 -1.90 -24.25 -11.05
C LEU A 110 -2.21 -23.43 -12.31
N GLU A 111 -2.27 -24.08 -13.48
CA GLU A 111 -2.67 -23.43 -14.74
C GLU A 111 -4.13 -22.97 -14.74
N THR A 112 -5.02 -23.76 -14.13
CA THR A 112 -6.43 -23.38 -13.94
C THR A 112 -6.54 -22.13 -13.06
N LEU A 113 -5.85 -22.10 -11.91
CA LEU A 113 -5.76 -20.93 -11.03
C LEU A 113 -5.08 -19.73 -11.71
N ALA A 114 -4.08 -19.97 -12.55
CA ALA A 114 -3.41 -18.91 -13.31
C ALA A 114 -4.33 -18.31 -14.38
N SER A 115 -5.23 -19.11 -14.97
CA SER A 115 -6.22 -18.65 -15.94
C SER A 115 -7.25 -17.71 -15.31
N ASP A 116 -7.55 -17.90 -14.02
CA ASP A 116 -8.45 -17.03 -13.24
C ASP A 116 -7.86 -15.63 -12.92
N ARG A 117 -6.59 -15.39 -13.29
CA ARG A 117 -5.92 -14.09 -13.08
C ARG A 117 -6.67 -12.91 -13.71
N HIS A 118 -7.34 -13.13 -14.85
CA HIS A 118 -8.15 -12.09 -15.48
C HIS A 118 -9.33 -11.67 -14.61
N HIS A 119 -10.03 -12.64 -14.03
CA HIS A 119 -11.12 -12.40 -13.11
C HIS A 119 -10.62 -11.69 -11.85
N TRP A 120 -9.51 -12.14 -11.27
CA TRP A 120 -8.91 -11.50 -10.09
C TRP A 120 -8.52 -10.03 -10.36
N ARG A 121 -7.91 -9.75 -11.52
CA ARG A 121 -7.60 -8.37 -11.94
C ARG A 121 -8.86 -7.52 -12.11
N ALA A 122 -9.88 -8.06 -12.76
CA ALA A 122 -11.17 -7.38 -12.93
C ALA A 122 -11.84 -7.10 -11.57
N SER A 123 -11.79 -8.05 -10.64
CA SER A 123 -12.30 -7.90 -9.29
C SER A 123 -11.56 -6.80 -8.52
N CYS A 124 -10.23 -6.79 -8.55
CA CYS A 124 -9.42 -5.73 -7.94
C CYS A 124 -9.76 -4.36 -8.53
N HIS A 125 -9.87 -4.27 -9.87
CA HIS A 125 -10.21 -3.02 -10.54
C HIS A 125 -11.60 -2.51 -10.10
N LYS A 126 -12.61 -3.39 -10.14
CA LYS A 126 -13.97 -3.10 -9.67
C LYS A 126 -13.98 -2.66 -8.20
N GLY A 127 -13.19 -3.31 -7.34
CA GLY A 127 -13.01 -2.92 -5.95
C GLY A 127 -12.45 -1.50 -5.78
N THR A 128 -11.40 -1.17 -6.52
CA THR A 128 -10.82 0.18 -6.49
C THR A 128 -11.77 1.25 -7.03
N GLU A 129 -12.50 0.93 -8.11
CA GLU A 129 -13.46 1.85 -8.72
C GLU A 129 -14.66 2.11 -7.79
N THR A 130 -15.21 1.06 -7.19
CA THR A 130 -16.31 1.19 -6.21
C THR A 130 -15.89 2.01 -5.00
N TYR A 131 -14.70 1.77 -4.45
CA TYR A 131 -14.17 2.58 -3.35
C TYR A 131 -13.98 4.06 -3.75
N ALA A 132 -13.42 4.33 -4.93
CA ALA A 132 -13.28 5.69 -5.44
C ALA A 132 -14.64 6.40 -5.60
N THR A 133 -15.65 5.68 -6.09
CA THR A 133 -17.03 6.17 -6.20
C THR A 133 -17.63 6.46 -4.82
N GLN A 134 -17.43 5.60 -3.82
CA GLN A 134 -17.88 5.86 -2.45
C GLN A 134 -17.24 7.13 -1.87
N LEU A 135 -15.95 7.39 -2.13
CA LEU A 135 -15.28 8.61 -1.69
C LEU A 135 -15.88 9.86 -2.35
N ARG A 136 -16.17 9.81 -3.66
CA ARG A 136 -16.86 10.88 -4.38
C ARG A 136 -18.24 11.15 -3.80
N ASN A 137 -19.06 10.12 -3.65
CA ASN A 137 -20.40 10.22 -3.09
C ASN A 137 -20.40 10.78 -1.66
N LYS A 138 -19.44 10.39 -0.82
CA LYS A 138 -19.28 10.98 0.52
C LYS A 138 -18.91 12.46 0.47
N ALA A 139 -18.10 12.89 -0.50
CA ALA A 139 -17.77 14.29 -0.70
C ALA A 139 -18.97 15.10 -1.23
N ASP A 140 -19.75 14.51 -2.13
CA ASP A 140 -20.99 15.10 -2.68
C ASP A 140 -22.07 15.23 -1.60
N ALA A 141 -22.32 14.19 -0.81
CA ALA A 141 -23.25 14.27 0.31
C ALA A 141 -22.86 15.39 1.31
N LYS A 142 -21.55 15.58 1.55
CA LYS A 142 -21.08 16.72 2.38
C LYS A 142 -21.29 18.07 1.70
N ARG A 143 -21.18 18.16 0.37
CA ARG A 143 -21.51 19.38 -0.39
C ARG A 143 -23.00 19.68 -0.25
N GLU A 144 -23.86 18.69 -0.48
CA GLU A 144 -25.32 18.82 -0.37
C GLU A 144 -25.75 19.21 1.04
N GLN A 145 -25.17 18.60 2.07
CA GLN A 145 -25.42 18.99 3.46
C GLN A 145 -25.10 20.48 3.71
N ARG A 146 -24.03 21.01 3.12
CA ARG A 146 -23.72 22.45 3.24
C ARG A 146 -24.74 23.34 2.53
N HIS A 147 -25.37 22.87 1.45
CA HIS A 147 -26.43 23.61 0.76
C HIS A 147 -27.75 23.61 1.54
N GLN A 148 -28.00 22.58 2.35
CA GLN A 148 -29.19 22.48 3.20
C GLN A 148 -29.06 23.28 4.51
N LEU A 149 -27.86 23.76 4.87
CA LEU A 149 -27.69 24.58 6.05
C LEU A 149 -28.46 25.90 5.86
N PRO A 150 -29.26 26.33 6.86
CA PRO A 150 -29.98 27.58 6.80
C PRO A 150 -29.00 28.75 6.64
N ALA A 151 -29.42 29.79 5.93
CA ALA A 151 -28.65 31.02 5.84
C ALA A 151 -28.43 31.56 7.26
N GLN A 152 -27.19 31.86 7.63
CA GLN A 152 -26.93 32.50 8.92
C GLN A 152 -27.67 33.84 8.99
N GLU A 153 -28.40 34.04 10.08
CA GLU A 153 -29.01 35.33 10.40
C GLU A 153 -27.93 36.29 10.91
N GLY A 154 -27.87 37.50 10.34
CA GLY A 154 -26.85 38.49 10.64
C GLY A 154 -25.93 38.79 9.47
N GLY A 155 -26.48 39.39 8.40
CA GLY A 155 -25.67 39.93 7.32
C GLY A 155 -25.05 41.27 7.67
N SER A 156 -23.88 41.57 7.10
CA SER A 156 -23.25 42.89 7.23
C SER A 156 -23.61 43.75 6.02
N PRO A 157 -24.09 45.00 6.21
CA PRO A 157 -24.39 45.90 5.10
C PRO A 157 -23.10 46.35 4.40
N CYS A 158 -23.18 46.49 3.08
CA CYS A 158 -22.15 47.14 2.29
C CYS A 158 -22.12 48.65 2.55
N ASP A 159 -20.94 49.21 2.78
CA ASP A 159 -20.71 50.64 2.97
C ASP A 159 -20.99 51.49 1.73
N MET A 160 -20.90 50.92 0.53
CA MET A 160 -21.06 51.65 -0.74
C MET A 160 -22.52 51.67 -1.24
N CYS A 161 -23.27 50.58 -1.05
CA CYS A 161 -24.62 50.44 -1.61
C CYS A 161 -25.66 49.86 -0.64
N ASN A 162 -25.30 49.69 0.63
CA ASN A 162 -26.15 49.16 1.71
C ASN A 162 -26.76 47.77 1.47
N ARG A 163 -26.29 47.04 0.46
CA ARG A 163 -26.69 45.64 0.23
C ARG A 163 -26.24 44.78 1.41
N ILE A 164 -27.16 44.01 1.99
CA ILE A 164 -26.86 43.07 3.06
C ILE A 164 -26.16 41.84 2.48
N CYS A 165 -24.90 41.63 2.85
CA CYS A 165 -24.11 40.44 2.49
C CYS A 165 -24.20 39.40 3.62
N ARG A 166 -24.38 38.11 3.29
CA ARG A 166 -24.59 37.04 4.26
C ARG A 166 -23.32 36.62 5.01
N SER A 167 -22.14 37.00 4.51
CA SER A 167 -20.86 36.73 5.17
C SER A 167 -19.82 37.82 4.91
N ARG A 168 -18.78 37.86 5.74
CA ARG A 168 -17.61 38.74 5.53
C ARG A 168 -16.90 38.47 4.19
N ILE A 169 -16.85 37.21 3.76
CA ILE A 169 -16.24 36.82 2.47
C ILE A 169 -17.08 37.37 1.32
N GLU A 170 -18.40 37.23 1.38
CA GLU A 170 -19.33 37.79 0.40
C GLU A 170 -19.23 39.32 0.34
N LEU A 171 -19.17 40.00 1.48
CA LEU A 171 -18.95 41.45 1.54
C LEU A 171 -17.63 41.84 0.87
N HIS A 172 -16.54 41.11 1.11
CA HIS A 172 -15.25 41.38 0.47
C HIS A 172 -15.29 41.17 -1.04
N ALA A 173 -15.95 40.11 -1.51
CA ALA A 173 -16.12 39.84 -2.93
C ALA A 173 -17.02 40.90 -3.60
N HIS A 174 -18.09 41.30 -2.93
CA HIS A 174 -18.99 42.35 -3.37
C HIS A 174 -18.30 43.72 -3.44
N ARG A 175 -17.44 44.07 -2.47
CA ARG A 175 -16.65 45.31 -2.52
C ARG A 175 -15.78 45.40 -3.77
N ARG A 176 -15.29 44.28 -4.30
CA ARG A 176 -14.52 44.25 -5.56
C ARG A 176 -15.34 44.64 -6.79
N THR A 177 -16.67 44.47 -6.77
CA THR A 177 -17.52 44.89 -7.91
C THR A 177 -17.70 46.39 -7.98
N HIS A 178 -17.51 47.09 -6.86
CA HIS A 178 -17.56 48.56 -6.80
C HIS A 178 -16.22 49.23 -7.14
N GLN A 179 -15.13 48.46 -7.19
CA GLN A 179 -13.78 48.94 -7.54
C GLN A 179 -13.47 48.86 -9.03
N LYS A 180 -14.47 48.56 -9.87
CA LYS A 180 -14.38 48.63 -11.33
C LYS A 180 -14.86 49.99 -11.80
#